data_AF-A0A7K9IB19-F1
#
_entry.id   AF-A0A7K9IB19-F1
#
_cell.length_a   1.000
_cell.length_b   1.000
_cell.length_c   1.000
_cell.angle_alpha   90.00
_cell.angle_beta   90.00
_cell.angle_gamma   90.00
#
_symmetry.space_group_name_H-M   'P 1'
#
loop_
_entity.id
_entity.type
_entity.pdbx_description
1 polymer ?
#
loop_
_entity_poly.entity_id
_entity_poly.type
_entity_poly.pdbx_seq_one_letter_code
_entity_poly.pdbx_strand_id
1 'polypeptide(L)'
;PNGTRVLMEIVLLNQLGSSFHGVSHLLHWFELPESFVLVLEHPELSQDLFGFITERGLLSEELARIQAGLFRQVLEAVRHCHSCGVLHRDIKDENIIVDLATG
;
A
#
# COMPACT_ATOMS: atom_id res chain seq x y z
N PRO A 1 10.28 -25.01 6.44
CA PRO A 1 9.95 -25.34 7.85
C PRO A 1 11.20 -25.20 8.74
N ASN A 2 11.55 -23.95 9.04
CA ASN A 2 12.42 -23.58 10.16
C ASN A 2 11.53 -22.75 11.08
N GLY A 3 11.34 -23.17 12.34
CA GLY A 3 10.33 -22.68 13.27
C GLY A 3 10.47 -21.24 13.75
N THR A 4 10.96 -20.32 12.91
CA THR A 4 11.00 -18.89 13.18
C THR A 4 9.56 -18.36 13.19
N ARG A 5 9.12 -17.84 14.35
CA ARG A 5 7.85 -17.12 14.45
C ARG A 5 8.05 -15.72 13.89
N VAL A 6 7.61 -15.51 12.65
CA VAL A 6 7.61 -14.19 12.00
C VAL A 6 6.22 -13.57 12.05
N LEU A 7 6.15 -12.24 11.96
CA LEU A 7 4.87 -11.53 11.84
C LEU A 7 4.13 -11.97 10.57
N MET A 8 2.81 -12.10 10.67
CA MET A 8 1.96 -12.42 9.53
C MET A 8 2.12 -11.39 8.40
N GLU A 9 2.28 -10.11 8.75
CA GLU A 9 2.51 -9.03 7.78
C GLU A 9 3.74 -9.27 6.89
N ILE A 10 4.86 -9.74 7.47
CA ILE A 10 6.07 -10.09 6.70
C ILE A 10 5.77 -11.24 5.74
N VAL A 11 4.98 -12.24 6.17
CA VAL A 11 4.60 -13.37 5.30
C VAL A 11 3.75 -12.89 4.13
N LEU A 12 2.76 -12.05 4.39
CA LEU A 12 1.84 -11.52 3.38
C LEU A 12 2.58 -10.61 2.38
N LEU A 13 3.42 -9.69 2.86
CA LEU A 13 4.19 -8.79 1.99
C LEU A 13 5.14 -9.57 1.07
N ASN A 14 5.82 -10.60 1.58
CA ASN A 14 6.68 -11.46 0.74
C ASN A 14 5.89 -12.22 -0.33
N GLN A 15 4.65 -12.62 -0.04
CA GLN A 15 3.78 -13.35 -0.96
C GLN A 15 3.30 -12.48 -2.14
N LEU A 16 3.23 -11.16 -1.96
CA LEU A 16 2.87 -10.20 -3.01
C LEU A 16 3.98 -10.01 -4.06
N GLY A 17 5.23 -10.34 -3.73
CA GLY A 17 6.39 -10.18 -4.60
C GLY A 17 6.71 -8.71 -4.93
N SER A 18 7.65 -8.48 -5.84
CA SER A 18 8.16 -7.14 -6.20
C SER A 18 7.82 -6.68 -7.62
N SER A 19 6.94 -7.41 -8.31
CA SER A 19 6.63 -7.18 -9.74
C SER A 19 5.50 -6.19 -10.00
N PHE A 20 4.78 -5.78 -8.94
CA PHE A 20 3.57 -4.96 -9.06
C PHE A 20 3.67 -3.71 -8.20
N HIS A 21 3.76 -2.55 -8.84
CA HIS A 21 4.03 -1.26 -8.17
C HIS A 21 2.83 -0.65 -7.41
N GLY A 22 1.66 -1.27 -7.42
CA GLY A 22 0.48 -0.77 -6.69
C GLY A 22 0.39 -1.24 -5.23
N VAL A 23 1.41 -1.94 -4.72
CA VAL A 23 1.54 -2.27 -3.29
C VAL A 23 2.96 -1.95 -2.84
N SER A 24 3.13 -1.33 -1.67
CA SER A 24 4.46 -1.05 -1.10
C SER A 24 5.22 -2.36 -0.86
N HIS A 25 6.44 -2.43 -1.38
CA HIS A 25 7.28 -3.61 -1.29
C HIS A 25 8.06 -3.65 0.02
N LEU A 26 8.14 -4.83 0.64
CA LEU A 26 9.07 -5.09 1.74
C LEU A 26 10.48 -5.25 1.20
N LEU A 27 11.35 -4.29 1.51
CA LEU A 27 12.77 -4.28 1.10
C LEU A 27 13.62 -5.12 2.06
N HIS A 28 13.38 -4.99 3.36
CA HIS A 28 14.05 -5.75 4.41
C HIS A 28 13.19 -5.78 5.67
N TRP A 29 13.39 -6.77 6.53
CA TRP A 29 12.90 -6.73 7.92
C TRP A 29 13.99 -7.15 8.91
N PHE A 30 13.90 -6.64 10.13
CA PHE A 30 14.80 -6.98 11.25
C PHE A 30 13.98 -7.47 12.44
N GLU A 31 14.50 -8.48 13.13
CA GLU A 31 13.99 -8.93 14.42
C GLU A 31 14.78 -8.24 15.55
N LEU A 32 14.05 -7.61 16.47
CA LEU A 32 14.58 -7.05 17.71
C LEU A 32 14.06 -7.88 18.89
N PRO A 33 14.63 -7.76 20.10
CA PRO A 33 14.23 -8.59 21.25
C PRO A 33 12.73 -8.53 21.59
N GLU A 34 12.06 -7.41 21.32
CA GLU A 34 10.65 -7.19 21.66
C GLU A 34 9.79 -6.68 20.48
N SER A 35 10.36 -6.58 19.27
CA SER A 35 9.66 -5.99 18.12
C SER A 35 10.25 -6.42 16.78
N PHE A 36 9.58 -6.02 15.71
CA PHE A 36 10.08 -6.15 14.35
C PHE A 36 10.16 -4.77 13.71
N VAL A 37 11.16 -4.57 12.86
CA VAL A 37 11.30 -3.37 12.03
C VAL A 37 11.13 -3.79 10.58
N LEU A 38 10.17 -3.18 9.89
CA LEU A 38 9.94 -3.41 8.46
C LEU A 38 10.47 -2.20 7.69
N VAL A 39 11.29 -2.47 6.68
CA VAL A 39 11.80 -1.48 5.73
C VAL A 39 10.99 -1.63 4.45
N LEU A 40 10.15 -0.65 4.17
CA LEU A 40 9.21 -0.63 3.05
C LEU A 40 9.65 0.38 2.00
N GLU A 41 9.27 0.16 0.75
CA GLU A 41 9.32 1.18 -0.29
C GLU A 41 8.42 2.36 0.09
N HIS A 42 8.93 3.58 -0.07
CA HIS A 42 8.20 4.81 0.21
C HIS A 42 8.54 5.89 -0.82
N PRO A 43 7.55 6.45 -1.54
CA PRO A 43 7.79 7.56 -2.47
C PRO A 43 8.20 8.84 -1.73
N GLU A 44 9.18 9.56 -2.25
CA GLU A 44 9.74 10.77 -1.61
C GLU A 44 8.70 11.90 -1.42
N LEU A 45 7.87 12.12 -2.44
CA LEU A 45 6.78 13.11 -2.41
C LEU A 45 5.46 12.36 -2.35
N SER A 46 5.02 12.04 -1.14
CA SER A 46 3.76 11.32 -0.94
C SER A 46 2.92 11.87 0.19
N GLN A 47 1.64 11.52 0.15
CA GLN A 47 0.70 11.71 1.26
C GLN A 47 -0.29 10.53 1.27
N ASP A 48 -0.95 10.29 2.41
CA ASP A 48 -2.06 9.36 2.43
C ASP A 48 -3.28 9.92 1.67
N LEU A 49 -4.17 9.02 1.24
CA LEU A 49 -5.36 9.40 0.47
C LEU A 49 -6.34 10.26 1.30
N PHE A 50 -6.36 10.10 2.62
CA PHE A 50 -7.20 10.88 3.51
C PHE A 50 -6.81 12.37 3.46
N GLY A 51 -5.51 12.67 3.61
CA GLY A 51 -4.95 14.01 3.45
C GLY A 51 -5.18 14.55 2.04
N PHE A 52 -4.92 13.72 1.01
CA PHE A 52 -5.10 14.08 -0.39
C PHE A 52 -6.51 14.58 -0.71
N ILE A 53 -7.53 13.92 -0.14
CA ILE A 53 -8.94 14.27 -0.32
C ILE A 53 -9.31 15.48 0.54
N THR A 54 -8.89 15.49 1.80
CA THR A 54 -9.24 16.54 2.77
C THR A 54 -8.75 17.92 2.33
N GLU A 55 -7.54 18.00 1.79
CA GLU A 55 -6.94 19.27 1.35
C GLU A 55 -7.58 19.85 0.07
N ARG A 56 -8.14 19.00 -0.80
CA ARG A 56 -8.64 19.42 -2.12
C ARG A 56 -10.14 19.72 -2.19
N GLY A 57 -10.91 19.37 -1.15
CA GLY A 57 -12.32 19.74 -1.04
C GLY A 57 -13.26 19.09 -2.07
N LEU A 58 -14.45 19.70 -2.28
CA LEU A 58 -15.51 19.16 -3.12
C LEU A 58 -15.17 19.21 -4.63
N LEU A 59 -15.68 18.20 -5.34
CA LEU A 59 -15.29 17.77 -6.67
C LEU A 59 -15.54 18.81 -7.77
N SER A 60 -14.47 19.40 -8.31
CA SER A 60 -14.48 19.81 -9.71
C SER A 60 -14.43 18.57 -10.62
N GLU A 61 -14.85 18.70 -11.88
CA GLU A 61 -14.79 17.60 -12.86
C GLU A 61 -13.37 17.01 -12.98
N GLU A 62 -12.36 17.86 -12.85
CA GLU A 62 -10.96 17.46 -12.85
C GLU A 62 -10.57 16.62 -11.62
N LEU A 63 -11.02 17.01 -10.42
CA LEU A 63 -10.81 16.22 -9.21
C LEU A 63 -11.53 14.87 -9.26
N ALA A 64 -12.75 14.83 -9.80
CA ALA A 64 -13.49 13.58 -9.97
C ALA A 64 -12.76 12.59 -10.91
N ARG A 65 -12.17 13.10 -12.00
CA ARG A 65 -11.36 12.29 -12.92
C ARG A 65 -10.12 11.72 -12.22
N ILE A 66 -9.43 12.52 -11.43
CA ILE A 66 -8.25 12.07 -10.66
C ILE A 66 -8.65 10.98 -9.66
N GLN A 67 -9.72 11.20 -8.88
CA GLN A 67 -10.21 10.22 -7.92
C GLN A 67 -10.65 8.90 -8.57
N ALA A 68 -11.30 8.97 -9.73
CA ALA A 68 -11.64 7.77 -10.50
C ALA A 68 -10.40 7.01 -10.96
N GLY A 69 -9.34 7.73 -11.35
CA GLY A 69 -8.02 7.16 -11.66
C GLY A 69 -7.41 6.43 -10.47
N LEU A 70 -7.38 7.06 -9.29
CA LEU A 70 -6.89 6.47 -8.05
C LEU A 70 -7.70 5.22 -7.66
N PHE A 71 -9.03 5.28 -7.75
CA PHE A 71 -9.88 4.13 -7.43
C PHE A 71 -9.61 2.94 -8.36
N ARG A 72 -9.35 3.18 -9.64
CA ARG A 72 -8.94 2.13 -10.58
C ARG A 72 -7.62 1.49 -10.14
N GLN A 73 -6.63 2.29 -9.73
CA GLN A 73 -5.34 1.77 -9.24
C GLN A 73 -5.52 0.92 -7.97
N VAL A 74 -6.36 1.38 -7.03
CA VAL A 74 -6.71 0.61 -5.82
C VAL A 74 -7.34 -0.73 -6.18
N LEU A 75 -8.28 -0.76 -7.15
CA LEU A 75 -8.87 -2.01 -7.62
C LEU A 75 -7.83 -2.97 -8.22
N GLU A 76 -6.86 -2.44 -8.97
CA GLU A 76 -5.76 -3.23 -9.52
C GLU A 76 -4.86 -3.81 -8.42
N ALA A 77 -4.56 -3.02 -7.39
CA ALA A 77 -3.79 -3.48 -6.23
C ALA A 77 -4.52 -4.57 -5.43
N VAL A 78 -5.82 -4.41 -5.19
CA VAL A 78 -6.65 -5.42 -4.51
C VAL A 78 -6.72 -6.70 -5.33
N ARG A 79 -6.86 -6.59 -6.66
CA ARG A 79 -6.83 -7.76 -7.55
C ARG A 79 -5.49 -8.48 -7.50
N HIS A 80 -4.38 -7.75 -7.44
CA HIS A 80 -3.05 -8.34 -7.27
C HIS A 80 -2.93 -9.07 -5.93
N CYS A 81 -3.35 -8.44 -4.83
CA CYS A 81 -3.38 -9.11 -3.52
C CYS A 81 -4.17 -10.43 -3.58
N HIS A 82 -5.37 -10.39 -4.16
CA HIS A 82 -6.22 -11.57 -4.27
C HIS A 82 -5.64 -12.66 -5.18
N SER A 83 -4.99 -12.30 -6.29
CA SER A 83 -4.35 -13.27 -7.19
C SER A 83 -3.16 -13.97 -6.52
N CYS A 84 -2.48 -13.28 -5.61
CA CYS A 84 -1.46 -13.83 -4.74
C CYS A 84 -2.03 -14.61 -3.54
N GLY A 85 -3.36 -14.65 -3.32
CA GLY A 85 -3.97 -15.33 -2.17
C GLY A 85 -3.91 -14.54 -0.86
N VAL A 86 -3.69 -13.23 -0.93
CA VAL A 86 -3.60 -12.30 0.21
C VAL A 86 -4.89 -11.47 0.28
N LEU A 87 -5.50 -11.40 1.46
CA LEU A 87 -6.59 -10.45 1.74
C LEU A 87 -6.05 -9.34 2.64
N HIS A 88 -6.09 -8.09 2.18
CA HIS A 88 -5.65 -6.93 2.96
C HIS A 88 -6.53 -6.68 4.20
N ARG A 89 -7.86 -6.81 4.04
CA ARG A 89 -8.90 -6.63 5.09
C ARG A 89 -9.07 -5.24 5.70
N ASP A 90 -8.08 -4.37 5.59
CA ASP A 90 -8.16 -2.99 6.11
C ASP A 90 -7.97 -1.94 4.99
N ILE A 91 -8.73 -2.07 3.90
CA ILE A 91 -8.64 -1.11 2.79
C ILE A 91 -9.45 0.13 3.16
N LYS A 92 -8.74 1.23 3.34
CA LYS A 92 -9.26 2.54 3.73
C LYS A 92 -8.26 3.61 3.28
N ASP A 93 -8.70 4.85 3.27
CA ASP A 93 -7.93 6.00 2.77
C ASP A 93 -6.62 6.24 3.55
N GLU A 94 -6.58 5.94 4.86
CA GLU A 94 -5.33 6.07 5.63
C GLU A 94 -4.24 5.05 5.24
N ASN A 95 -4.62 3.94 4.59
CA ASN A 95 -3.71 2.87 4.17
C ASN A 95 -3.35 2.94 2.68
N ILE A 96 -3.68 4.03 1.99
CA ILE A 96 -3.36 4.25 0.58
C ILE A 96 -2.42 5.45 0.50
N ILE A 97 -1.23 5.22 -0.05
CA ILE A 97 -0.24 6.28 -0.28
C ILE A 97 -0.35 6.76 -1.72
N VAL A 98 -0.50 8.07 -1.91
CA VAL A 98 -0.51 8.72 -3.22
C VAL A 98 0.87 9.31 -3.48
N ASP A 99 1.52 8.87 -4.55
CA ASP A 99 2.72 9.50 -5.07
C ASP A 99 2.33 10.79 -5.81
N LEU A 100 2.75 11.94 -5.26
CA LEU A 100 2.42 13.25 -5.80
C LEU A 100 3.25 13.62 -7.02
N ALA A 101 4.32 12.89 -7.31
CA ALA A 101 5.11 13.08 -8.52
C ALA A 101 4.47 12.40 -9.73
N THR A 102 3.81 11.25 -9.53
CA THR A 102 3.30 10.42 -10.63
C THR A 102 1.78 10.32 -10.71
N GLY A 103 1.04 10.63 -9.63
CA GLY A 103 -0.42 10.73 -9.62
C GLY A 103 -1.15 9.40 -9.71
#